data_AF-A0A2P6R1Q5-F1
#
_entry.id   AF-A0A2P6R1Q5-F1
#
_cell.length_a   1.000
_cell.length_b   1.000
_cell.length_c   1.000
_cell.angle_alpha   90.00
_cell.angle_beta   90.00
_cell.angle_gamma   90.00
#
_symmetry.space_group_name_H-M   'P 1'
#
loop_
_entity.id
_entity.type
_entity.pdbx_description
1 polymer ?
#
loop_
_entity_poly.entity_id
_entity_poly.type
_entity_poly.pdbx_seq_one_letter_code
_entity_poly.pdbx_strand_id
1 'polypeptide(L)'
;MQISVAIAEVKGLIAWLDKFRETGFTDAIITAKEIAAALDVDPVFPEKRQIQRKRFFDESGSKPSPSSSSEESFRLHYFLYIIDQAKGSLNRRFEQYQRYDDIFGFLFTSETLNSLNDNDLKAACIHLETVLRYGESSDVDGEDMFRELKLLREILPKQKMTASDILNFLLERNTCPVVRLAYRILLTVPVTVASAERSFSKLKLLKSYLRSTMSQERLNGLALISIENEYLGKINCDKLIDQFAGKKARRWIFK
;
A
#
# COMPACT_ATOMS: atom_id res chain seq x y z
N MET A 1 5.35 12.59 2.13
CA MET A 1 4.42 12.15 1.05
C MET A 1 3.04 12.68 1.43
N GLN A 2 2.43 13.55 0.63
CA GLN A 2 1.11 14.09 0.95
C GLN A 2 0.04 13.05 0.58
N ILE A 3 -0.53 12.40 1.60
CA ILE A 3 -1.52 11.33 1.42
C ILE A 3 -2.75 11.85 0.66
N SER A 4 -3.16 13.10 0.91
CA SER A 4 -4.24 13.78 0.19
C SER A 4 -4.01 13.86 -1.33
N VAL A 5 -2.79 14.15 -1.78
CA VAL A 5 -2.44 14.18 -3.21
C VAL A 5 -2.51 12.77 -3.80
N ALA A 6 -1.93 11.79 -3.11
CA ALA A 6 -2.01 10.39 -3.55
C ALA A 6 -3.48 9.93 -3.66
N ILE A 7 -4.35 10.39 -2.75
CA ILE A 7 -5.78 10.08 -2.79
C ILE A 7 -6.45 10.65 -4.05
N ALA A 8 -6.15 11.90 -4.40
CA ALA A 8 -6.67 12.54 -5.59
C ALA A 8 -6.21 11.83 -6.88
N GLU A 9 -4.92 11.51 -6.97
CA GLU A 9 -4.33 10.81 -8.13
C GLU A 9 -4.95 9.42 -8.34
N VAL A 10 -5.15 8.64 -7.27
CA VAL A 10 -5.76 7.31 -7.37
C VAL A 10 -7.23 7.40 -7.81
N LYS A 11 -7.99 8.39 -7.31
CA LYS A 11 -9.36 8.65 -7.79
C LYS A 11 -9.37 8.99 -9.28
N GLY A 12 -8.45 9.83 -9.73
CA GLY A 12 -8.27 10.15 -11.14
C GLY A 12 -7.97 8.92 -11.99
N LEU A 13 -7.08 8.05 -11.53
CA LEU A 13 -6.75 6.79 -12.21
C LEU A 13 -7.93 5.83 -12.30
N ILE A 14 -8.73 5.69 -11.24
CA ILE A 14 -9.93 4.83 -11.25
C ILE A 14 -10.95 5.36 -12.27
N ALA A 15 -11.19 6.67 -12.29
CA ALA A 15 -12.08 7.30 -13.28
C ALA A 15 -11.56 7.11 -14.72
N TRP A 16 -10.24 7.21 -14.90
CA TRP A 16 -9.62 6.92 -16.19
C TRP A 16 -9.81 5.44 -16.61
N LEU A 17 -9.63 4.49 -15.69
CA LEU A 17 -9.87 3.06 -15.95
C LEU A 17 -11.31 2.78 -16.33
N ASP A 18 -12.28 3.48 -15.73
CA ASP A 18 -13.70 3.36 -16.12
C ASP A 18 -13.93 3.79 -17.56
N LYS A 19 -13.36 4.92 -17.97
CA LYS A 19 -13.43 5.38 -19.36
C LYS A 19 -12.68 4.43 -20.31
N PHE A 20 -11.51 3.95 -19.89
CA PHE A 20 -10.67 3.04 -20.66
C PHE A 20 -11.33 1.66 -20.85
N ARG A 21 -12.12 1.20 -19.88
CA ARG A 21 -12.91 -0.02 -19.98
C ARG A 21 -13.92 0.04 -21.15
N GLU A 22 -14.54 1.19 -21.36
CA GLU A 22 -15.56 1.39 -22.38
C GLU A 22 -14.97 1.65 -23.77
N THR A 23 -13.98 2.54 -23.84
CA THR A 23 -13.45 3.10 -25.10
C THR A 23 -12.04 2.63 -25.44
N GLY A 24 -11.27 2.16 -24.46
CA GLY A 24 -9.85 1.87 -24.63
C GLY A 24 -9.54 0.62 -25.47
N PHE A 25 -10.51 -0.27 -25.68
CA PHE A 25 -10.29 -1.47 -26.48
C PHE A 25 -9.99 -1.15 -27.94
N THR A 26 -10.75 -0.23 -28.54
CA THR A 26 -10.55 0.17 -29.94
C THR A 26 -9.19 0.85 -30.13
N ASP A 27 -8.83 1.72 -29.20
CA ASP A 27 -7.57 2.46 -29.24
C ASP A 27 -6.38 1.52 -29.05
N ALA A 28 -6.50 0.54 -28.15
CA ALA A 28 -5.50 -0.50 -27.93
C ALA A 28 -5.31 -1.39 -29.16
N ILE A 29 -6.39 -1.75 -29.87
CA ILE A 29 -6.33 -2.52 -31.12
C ILE A 29 -5.63 -1.72 -32.21
N ILE A 30 -5.94 -0.42 -32.36
CA ILE A 30 -5.29 0.44 -33.37
C ILE A 30 -3.79 0.53 -33.10
N THR A 31 -3.42 0.82 -31.86
CA THR A 31 -2.01 0.90 -31.43
C THR A 31 -1.29 -0.43 -31.65
N ALA A 32 -1.93 -1.56 -31.33
CA ALA A 32 -1.36 -2.88 -31.55
C ALA A 32 -1.15 -3.18 -33.04
N LYS A 33 -2.07 -2.77 -33.92
CA LYS A 33 -1.93 -2.90 -35.38
C LYS A 33 -0.76 -2.09 -35.92
N GLU A 34 -0.57 -0.87 -35.42
CA GLU A 34 0.58 -0.02 -35.80
C GLU A 34 1.91 -0.65 -35.38
N ILE A 35 2.00 -1.19 -34.16
CA ILE A 35 3.20 -1.87 -33.66
C ILE A 35 3.47 -3.15 -34.45
N ALA A 36 2.44 -3.94 -34.74
CA ALA A 36 2.57 -5.17 -35.53
C ALA A 36 3.08 -4.88 -36.95
N ALA A 37 2.55 -3.83 -37.60
CA ALA A 37 3.03 -3.38 -38.89
C ALA A 37 4.51 -2.93 -38.85
N ALA A 38 4.93 -2.24 -37.80
CA ALA A 38 6.34 -1.85 -37.62
C ALA A 38 7.29 -3.04 -37.40
N LEU A 39 6.76 -4.16 -36.89
CA LEU A 39 7.52 -5.39 -36.62
C LEU A 39 7.40 -6.43 -37.74
N ASP A 40 6.72 -6.11 -38.85
CA ASP A 40 6.43 -7.03 -39.95
C ASP A 40 5.69 -8.31 -39.49
N VAL A 41 4.76 -8.14 -38.54
CA VAL A 41 3.90 -9.19 -38.01
C VAL A 41 2.46 -8.93 -38.46
N ASP A 42 1.79 -9.97 -38.97
CA ASP A 42 0.40 -9.89 -39.42
C ASP A 42 -0.55 -9.68 -38.21
N PRO A 43 -1.33 -8.57 -38.14
CA PRO A 43 -2.14 -8.24 -36.98
C PRO A 43 -3.50 -8.97 -36.98
N VAL A 44 -3.47 -10.30 -37.02
CA VAL A 44 -4.67 -11.15 -37.02
C VAL A 44 -4.76 -11.93 -35.72
N PHE A 45 -5.96 -12.02 -35.16
CA PHE A 45 -6.19 -12.86 -33.99
C PHE A 45 -6.11 -14.35 -34.35
N PRO A 46 -5.34 -15.16 -33.61
CA PRO A 46 -5.24 -16.59 -33.88
C PRO A 46 -6.57 -17.30 -33.64
N GLU A 47 -7.08 -17.98 -34.66
CA GLU A 47 -8.30 -18.76 -34.56
C GLU A 47 -8.03 -20.12 -33.91
N LYS A 48 -8.78 -20.45 -32.86
CA LYS A 48 -8.74 -21.79 -32.27
C LYS A 48 -9.60 -22.74 -33.09
N ARG A 49 -9.06 -23.90 -33.45
CA ARG A 49 -9.82 -24.98 -34.08
C ARG A 49 -11.01 -25.37 -33.20
N GLN A 50 -12.21 -25.31 -33.77
CA GLN A 50 -13.40 -25.83 -33.08
C GLN A 50 -13.47 -27.34 -33.19
N ILE A 51 -13.45 -28.01 -32.04
CA ILE A 51 -13.66 -29.45 -31.96
C ILE A 51 -15.17 -29.68 -31.97
N GLN A 52 -15.69 -30.19 -33.08
CA GLN A 52 -17.08 -30.63 -33.12
C GLN A 52 -17.18 -32.06 -32.56
N ARG A 53 -18.10 -32.24 -31.60
CA ARG A 53 -18.49 -33.57 -31.12
C ARG A 53 -19.23 -34.32 -32.23
N LYS A 54 -18.99 -35.63 -32.33
CA LYS A 54 -19.75 -36.55 -33.19
C LYS A 54 -21.23 -36.55 -32.75
N ARG A 55 -22.13 -36.15 -33.65
CA ARG A 55 -23.59 -36.15 -33.42
C ARG A 55 -24.17 -37.54 -33.70
N PHE A 56 -25.19 -37.92 -32.93
CA PHE A 56 -25.98 -39.13 -33.21
C PHE A 56 -27.19 -38.79 -34.09
N PHE A 57 -27.70 -39.78 -34.82
CA PHE A 57 -28.73 -39.62 -35.87
C PHE A 57 -30.02 -38.94 -35.36
N ASP A 58 -30.34 -39.12 -34.08
CA ASP A 58 -31.58 -38.63 -33.46
C ASP A 58 -31.41 -37.27 -32.74
N GLU A 59 -30.19 -36.72 -32.65
CA GLU A 59 -29.93 -35.43 -31.99
C GLU A 59 -30.42 -34.25 -32.86
N SER A 60 -31.70 -33.90 -32.70
CA SER A 60 -32.26 -32.62 -33.16
C SER A 60 -31.93 -31.54 -32.13
N GLY A 61 -30.75 -30.92 -32.29
CA GLY A 61 -30.26 -29.88 -31.39
C GLY A 61 -29.47 -28.81 -32.12
N SER A 62 -29.86 -27.56 -31.86
CA SER A 62 -29.32 -26.29 -32.35
C SER A 62 -27.84 -26.32 -32.77
N LYS A 63 -27.48 -25.59 -33.84
CA LYS A 63 -26.07 -25.28 -34.12
C LYS A 63 -25.43 -24.78 -32.82
N PRO A 64 -24.20 -25.23 -32.47
CA PRO A 64 -23.49 -24.62 -31.35
C PRO A 64 -23.50 -23.11 -31.59
N SER A 65 -23.85 -22.34 -30.56
CA SER A 65 -23.89 -20.89 -30.58
C SER A 65 -22.70 -20.36 -31.37
N PRO A 66 -22.85 -19.32 -32.20
CA PRO A 66 -21.70 -18.74 -32.88
C PRO A 66 -20.67 -18.41 -31.79
N SER A 67 -19.53 -19.09 -31.85
CA SER A 67 -18.38 -18.70 -31.05
C SER A 67 -18.17 -17.22 -31.27
N SER A 68 -18.18 -16.43 -30.21
CA SER A 68 -17.76 -15.03 -30.25
C SER A 68 -16.50 -14.91 -31.09
N SER A 69 -16.37 -13.83 -31.88
CA SER A 69 -15.17 -13.64 -32.70
C SER A 69 -13.92 -13.74 -31.81
N SER A 70 -12.79 -14.18 -32.36
CA SER A 70 -11.54 -14.28 -31.58
C SER A 70 -11.18 -12.94 -30.91
N GLU A 71 -11.52 -11.83 -31.58
CA GLU A 71 -11.44 -10.46 -31.05
C GLU A 71 -12.41 -10.21 -29.87
N GLU A 72 -13.69 -10.57 -29.98
CA GLU A 72 -14.66 -10.44 -28.89
C GLU A 72 -14.29 -11.32 -27.68
N SER A 73 -13.80 -12.52 -27.94
CA SER A 73 -13.31 -13.44 -26.91
C SER A 73 -12.12 -12.84 -26.16
N PHE A 74 -11.18 -12.23 -26.89
CA PHE A 74 -10.05 -11.51 -26.29
C PHE A 74 -10.52 -10.28 -25.50
N ARG A 75 -11.47 -9.51 -26.03
CA ARG A 75 -12.07 -8.37 -25.34
C ARG A 75 -12.69 -8.77 -24.00
N LEU A 76 -13.52 -9.81 -23.99
CA LEU A 76 -14.25 -10.26 -22.81
C LEU A 76 -13.35 -10.94 -21.77
N HIS A 77 -12.54 -11.91 -22.19
CA HIS A 77 -11.80 -12.76 -21.25
C HIS A 77 -10.44 -12.21 -20.85
N TYR A 78 -9.86 -11.30 -21.63
CA TYR A 78 -8.54 -10.75 -21.35
C TYR A 78 -8.60 -9.27 -21.04
N PHE A 79 -9.04 -8.44 -22.00
CA PHE A 79 -9.03 -6.99 -21.83
C PHE A 79 -9.90 -6.53 -20.65
N LEU A 80 -11.19 -6.86 -20.67
CA LEU A 80 -12.11 -6.47 -19.60
C LEU A 80 -11.72 -7.10 -18.26
N TYR A 81 -11.28 -8.36 -18.26
CA TYR A 81 -10.81 -9.02 -17.05
C TYR A 81 -9.63 -8.29 -16.39
N ILE A 82 -8.63 -7.88 -17.18
CA ILE A 82 -7.45 -7.15 -16.65
C ILE A 82 -7.87 -5.80 -16.08
N ILE A 83 -8.72 -5.06 -16.80
CA ILE A 83 -9.20 -3.75 -16.34
C ILE A 83 -10.04 -3.88 -15.08
N ASP A 84 -10.96 -4.84 -15.04
CA ASP A 84 -11.81 -5.12 -13.88
C ASP A 84 -10.97 -5.57 -12.67
N GLN A 85 -9.95 -6.40 -12.89
CA GLN A 85 -9.03 -6.82 -11.85
C GLN A 85 -8.17 -5.66 -11.33
N ALA A 86 -7.66 -4.81 -12.22
CA ALA A 86 -6.90 -3.61 -11.85
C ALA A 86 -7.76 -2.65 -11.03
N LYS A 87 -8.98 -2.36 -11.50
CA LYS A 87 -9.97 -1.54 -10.80
C LYS A 87 -10.32 -2.13 -9.44
N GLY A 88 -10.63 -3.42 -9.38
CA GLY A 88 -10.96 -4.11 -8.13
C GLY A 88 -9.80 -4.07 -7.12
N SER A 89 -8.57 -4.27 -7.58
CA SER A 89 -7.38 -4.18 -6.72
C SER A 89 -7.12 -2.76 -6.23
N LEU A 90 -7.29 -1.75 -7.09
CA LEU A 90 -7.11 -0.35 -6.72
C LEU A 90 -8.18 0.08 -5.72
N ASN A 91 -9.45 -0.25 -5.95
CA ASN A 91 -10.55 0.07 -5.03
C ASN A 91 -10.33 -0.55 -3.65
N ARG A 92 -10.01 -1.84 -3.57
CA ARG A 92 -9.75 -2.51 -2.28
C ARG A 92 -8.59 -1.88 -1.51
N ARG A 93 -7.51 -1.52 -2.21
CA ARG A 93 -6.37 -0.83 -1.58
C ARG A 93 -6.77 0.57 -1.14
N PHE A 94 -7.57 1.27 -1.94
CA PHE A 94 -7.99 2.64 -1.72
C PHE A 94 -8.96 2.81 -0.54
N GLU A 95 -9.85 1.84 -0.30
CA GLU A 95 -10.72 1.83 0.90
C GLU A 95 -9.93 2.01 2.19
N GLN A 96 -8.73 1.45 2.28
CA GLN A 96 -7.85 1.61 3.45
C GLN A 96 -7.31 3.04 3.59
N TYR A 97 -6.93 3.68 2.47
CA TYR A 97 -6.49 5.07 2.46
C TYR A 97 -7.64 6.02 2.82
N GLN A 98 -8.85 5.73 2.34
CA GLN A 98 -10.02 6.54 2.67
C GLN A 98 -10.36 6.46 4.15
N ARG A 99 -10.38 5.26 4.74
CA ARG A 99 -10.53 5.12 6.20
C ARG A 99 -9.46 5.87 6.97
N TYR A 100 -8.22 5.82 6.49
CA TYR A 100 -7.12 6.53 7.14
C TYR A 100 -7.26 8.06 7.03
N ASP A 101 -7.74 8.56 5.90
CA ASP A 101 -8.11 9.97 5.69
C ASP A 101 -9.27 10.38 6.61
N ASP A 102 -10.29 9.54 6.76
CA ASP A 102 -11.42 9.79 7.66
C ASP A 102 -10.98 9.89 9.14
N ILE A 103 -9.96 9.10 9.53
CA ILE A 103 -9.45 9.07 10.91
C ILE A 103 -8.47 10.23 11.17
N PHE A 104 -7.50 10.45 10.27
CA PHE A 104 -6.36 11.34 10.53
C PHE A 104 -6.28 12.55 9.58
N GLY A 105 -7.17 12.67 8.59
CA GLY A 105 -7.08 13.66 7.52
C GLY A 105 -7.02 15.10 8.02
N PHE A 106 -7.72 15.40 9.11
CA PHE A 106 -7.69 16.73 9.74
C PHE A 106 -6.29 17.14 10.25
N LEU A 107 -5.41 16.17 10.54
CA LEU A 107 -4.05 16.40 11.02
C LEU A 107 -2.99 16.46 9.90
N PHE A 108 -3.33 16.20 8.64
CA PHE A 108 -2.34 16.10 7.56
C PHE A 108 -1.57 17.39 7.30
N THR A 109 -2.23 18.53 7.41
CA THR A 109 -1.64 19.85 7.14
C THR A 109 -2.13 20.90 8.13
N SER A 110 -1.36 21.99 8.27
CA SER A 110 -1.82 23.14 9.06
C SER A 110 -3.07 23.79 8.46
N GLU A 111 -3.26 23.71 7.14
CA GLU A 111 -4.43 24.26 6.44
C GLU A 111 -5.71 23.51 6.76
N THR A 112 -5.68 22.17 6.68
CA THR A 112 -6.81 21.32 7.04
C THR A 112 -7.21 21.57 8.49
N LEU A 113 -6.23 21.55 9.41
CA LEU A 113 -6.48 21.81 10.83
C LEU A 113 -7.11 23.19 11.08
N ASN A 114 -6.62 24.23 10.40
CA ASN A 114 -7.10 25.60 10.59
C ASN A 114 -8.44 25.88 9.90
N SER A 115 -8.80 25.11 8.87
CA SER A 115 -10.08 25.24 8.17
C SER A 115 -11.26 24.66 8.95
N LEU A 116 -11.02 23.75 9.90
CA LEU A 116 -12.08 23.13 10.69
C LEU A 116 -12.67 24.12 11.70
N ASN A 117 -14.00 24.05 11.85
CA ASN A 117 -14.69 24.71 12.95
C ASN A 117 -14.48 23.93 14.26
N ASP A 118 -14.80 24.56 15.38
CA ASP A 118 -14.56 23.97 16.70
C ASP A 118 -15.41 22.72 16.97
N ASN A 119 -16.63 22.65 16.43
CA ASN A 119 -17.53 21.52 16.65
C ASN A 119 -17.04 20.27 15.89
N ASP A 120 -16.67 20.45 14.63
CA ASP A 120 -16.14 19.41 13.76
C ASP A 120 -14.75 18.96 14.24
N LEU A 121 -13.92 19.89 14.70
CA LEU A 121 -12.62 19.55 15.29
C LEU A 121 -12.80 18.69 16.55
N LYS A 122 -13.75 19.05 17.41
CA LYS A 122 -14.07 18.24 18.60
C LYS A 122 -14.60 16.87 18.22
N ALA A 123 -15.51 16.80 17.26
CA ALA A 123 -16.05 15.53 16.76
C ALA A 123 -14.93 14.64 16.18
N ALA A 124 -13.99 15.21 15.43
CA ALA A 124 -12.83 14.50 14.90
C ALA A 124 -11.91 13.96 15.99
N CYS A 125 -11.68 14.71 17.08
CA CYS A 125 -10.89 14.25 18.22
C CYS A 125 -11.57 13.08 18.95
N ILE A 126 -12.88 13.16 19.18
CA ILE A 126 -13.67 12.07 19.81
C ILE A 126 -13.71 10.84 18.90
N HIS A 127 -13.82 11.04 17.60
CA HIS A 127 -13.74 9.95 16.63
C HIS A 127 -12.37 9.26 16.69
N LEU A 128 -11.27 10.02 16.75
CA LEU A 128 -9.93 9.45 16.87
C LEU A 128 -9.75 8.67 18.18
N GLU A 129 -10.22 9.19 19.31
CA GLU A 129 -10.24 8.47 20.59
C GLU A 129 -10.99 7.14 20.45
N THR A 130 -12.16 7.15 19.81
CA THR A 130 -12.98 5.93 19.63
C THR A 130 -12.25 4.89 18.80
N VAL A 131 -11.54 5.31 17.74
CA VAL A 131 -10.77 4.43 16.85
C VAL A 131 -9.53 3.86 17.54
N LEU A 132 -8.89 4.64 18.43
CA LEU A 132 -7.71 4.23 19.18
C LEU A 132 -8.05 3.55 20.52
N ARG A 133 -9.34 3.37 20.83
CA ARG A 133 -9.78 2.70 22.05
C ARG A 133 -9.59 1.19 21.95
N TYR A 134 -8.93 0.61 22.95
CA TYR A 134 -8.85 -0.83 23.14
C TYR A 134 -9.36 -1.19 24.54
N GLY A 135 -10.57 -1.79 24.58
CA GLY A 135 -11.27 -2.06 25.83
C GLY A 135 -11.65 -0.77 26.56
N GLU A 136 -11.25 -0.65 27.82
CA GLU A 136 -11.52 0.51 28.67
C GLU A 136 -10.46 1.62 28.57
N SER A 137 -9.37 1.38 27.82
CA SER A 137 -8.26 2.33 27.66
C SER A 137 -8.19 2.90 26.25
N SER A 138 -7.93 4.19 26.14
CA SER A 138 -7.58 4.86 24.89
C SER A 138 -6.18 5.45 25.00
N ASP A 139 -5.40 5.37 23.91
CA ASP A 139 -4.09 6.01 23.83
C ASP A 139 -4.18 7.54 23.80
N VAL A 140 -5.34 8.08 23.41
CA VAL A 140 -5.60 9.52 23.23
C VAL A 140 -6.95 9.88 23.85
N ASP A 141 -6.96 10.90 24.72
CA ASP A 141 -8.21 11.52 25.20
C ASP A 141 -8.65 12.61 24.23
N GLY A 142 -9.87 12.50 23.70
CA GLY A 142 -10.38 13.39 22.66
C GLY A 142 -10.63 14.82 23.16
N GLU A 143 -10.99 15.01 24.43
CA GLU A 143 -11.26 16.33 25.00
C GLU A 143 -9.96 17.10 25.26
N ASP A 144 -8.96 16.42 25.83
CA ASP A 144 -7.62 16.99 26.03
C ASP A 144 -6.94 17.29 24.70
N MET A 145 -7.07 16.39 23.72
CA MET A 145 -6.57 16.62 22.37
C MET A 145 -7.22 17.87 21.73
N PHE A 146 -8.53 18.04 21.87
CA PHE A 146 -9.23 19.21 21.33
C PHE A 146 -8.71 20.52 21.93
N ARG A 147 -8.47 20.55 23.25
CA ARG A 147 -7.92 21.72 23.95
C ARG A 147 -6.49 22.03 23.48
N GLU A 148 -5.66 21.01 23.37
CA GLU A 148 -4.30 21.15 22.88
C GLU A 148 -4.25 21.60 21.41
N LEU A 149 -5.16 21.10 20.55
CA LEU A 149 -5.24 21.53 19.15
C LEU A 149 -5.68 22.99 19.02
N LYS A 150 -6.59 23.46 19.88
CA LYS A 150 -6.92 24.89 19.93
C LYS A 150 -5.70 25.74 20.25
N LEU A 151 -4.93 25.35 21.27
CA LEU A 151 -3.67 26.02 21.58
C LEU A 151 -2.69 25.94 20.40
N LEU A 152 -2.61 24.78 19.75
CA LEU A 152 -1.73 24.57 18.60
C LEU A 152 -2.06 25.52 17.43
N ARG A 153 -3.34 25.74 17.13
CA ARG A 153 -3.79 26.67 16.08
C ARG A 153 -3.30 28.09 16.31
N GLU A 154 -3.21 28.53 17.56
CA GLU A 154 -2.74 29.88 17.93
C GLU A 154 -1.22 30.04 17.86
N ILE A 155 -0.46 28.98 18.18
CA ILE A 155 1.01 29.02 18.21
C ILE A 155 1.68 28.64 16.88
N LEU A 156 0.94 27.99 15.98
CA LEU A 156 1.46 27.56 14.68
C LEU A 156 1.83 28.77 13.81
N PRO A 157 2.97 28.73 13.11
CA PRO A 157 3.33 29.78 12.16
C PRO A 157 2.34 29.80 10.99
N LYS A 158 2.13 30.97 10.37
CA LYS A 158 1.22 31.15 9.22
C LYS A 158 1.69 30.46 7.93
N GLN A 159 2.78 29.70 7.97
CA GLN A 159 3.29 28.96 6.83
C GLN A 159 2.55 27.62 6.67
N LYS A 160 2.43 27.14 5.44
CA LYS A 160 1.95 25.79 5.17
C LYS A 160 2.94 24.77 5.74
N MET A 161 2.46 23.93 6.64
CA MET A 161 3.28 22.88 7.27
C MET A 161 2.64 21.51 7.04
N THR A 162 3.47 20.52 6.79
CA THR A 162 3.05 19.12 6.72
C THR A 162 3.02 18.50 8.11
N ALA A 163 2.37 17.34 8.26
CA ALA A 163 2.32 16.62 9.54
C ALA A 163 3.70 16.37 10.17
N SER A 164 4.74 16.10 9.38
CA SER A 164 6.11 15.96 9.89
C SER A 164 6.69 17.27 10.41
N ASP A 165 6.42 18.38 9.75
CA ASP A 165 6.90 19.70 10.17
C ASP A 165 6.21 20.13 11.46
N ILE A 166 4.90 19.86 11.57
CA ILE A 166 4.13 20.10 12.80
C ILE A 166 4.67 19.26 13.95
N LEU A 167 4.97 17.97 13.72
CA LEU A 167 5.56 17.14 14.76
C LEU A 167 6.93 17.67 15.21
N ASN A 168 7.80 18.08 14.28
CA ASN A 168 9.10 18.66 14.63
C ASN A 168 8.94 19.95 15.45
N PHE A 169 8.03 20.83 15.07
CA PHE A 169 7.70 22.04 15.82
C PHE A 169 7.24 21.73 17.26
N LEU A 170 6.38 20.71 17.43
CA LEU A 170 5.92 20.25 18.74
C LEU A 170 7.04 19.64 19.59
N LEU A 171 8.02 18.97 18.96
CA LEU A 171 9.17 18.39 19.64
C LEU A 171 10.14 19.47 20.14
N GLU A 172 10.41 20.49 19.33
CA GLU A 172 11.30 21.60 19.70
C GLU A 172 10.77 22.41 20.87
N ARG A 173 9.47 22.68 20.90
CA ARG A 173 8.83 23.48 21.96
C ARG A 173 8.47 22.67 23.19
N ASN A 174 8.52 21.36 23.10
CA ASN A 174 8.05 20.43 24.13
C ASN A 174 6.61 20.74 24.63
N THR A 175 5.71 21.15 23.74
CA THR A 175 4.30 21.46 24.05
C THR A 175 3.34 20.37 23.55
N CYS A 176 2.09 20.42 24.01
CA CYS A 176 0.97 19.59 23.55
C CYS A 176 1.28 18.08 23.48
N PRO A 177 1.47 17.41 24.64
CA PRO A 177 1.84 16.00 24.70
C PRO A 177 0.84 15.05 24.01
N VAL A 178 -0.47 15.29 24.13
CA VAL A 178 -1.52 14.42 23.54
C VAL A 178 -1.51 14.56 22.02
N VAL A 179 -1.46 15.78 21.51
CA VAL A 179 -1.38 16.05 20.07
C VAL A 179 -0.07 15.52 19.50
N ARG A 180 1.05 15.65 20.20
CA ARG A 180 2.33 15.07 19.79
C ARG A 180 2.24 13.55 19.66
N LEU A 181 1.56 12.88 20.60
CA LEU A 181 1.33 11.45 20.52
C LEU A 181 0.48 11.10 19.28
N ALA A 182 -0.61 11.84 19.04
CA ALA A 182 -1.45 11.64 17.85
C ALA A 182 -0.66 11.81 16.53
N TYR A 183 0.19 12.84 16.42
CA TYR A 183 1.07 13.04 15.26
C TYR A 183 2.13 11.92 15.12
N ARG A 184 2.63 11.37 16.23
CA ARG A 184 3.53 10.20 16.19
C ARG A 184 2.79 8.96 15.70
N ILE A 185 1.58 8.70 16.18
CA ILE A 185 0.75 7.57 15.72
C ILE A 185 0.49 7.73 14.22
N LEU A 186 0.01 8.90 13.79
CA LEU A 186 -0.18 9.24 12.38
C LEU A 186 1.05 8.88 11.53
N LEU A 187 2.24 9.40 11.88
CA LEU A 187 3.45 9.20 11.07
C LEU A 187 4.07 7.81 11.17
N THR A 188 3.66 6.98 12.13
CA THR A 188 4.18 5.62 12.31
C THR A 188 3.28 4.55 11.70
N VAL A 189 1.99 4.82 11.54
CA VAL A 189 1.07 3.87 10.89
C VAL A 189 1.46 3.71 9.41
N PRO A 190 1.85 2.50 8.97
CA PRO A 190 2.24 2.29 7.59
C PRO A 190 1.02 2.34 6.68
N VAL A 191 0.82 3.47 6.01
CA VAL A 191 -0.27 3.65 5.03
C VAL A 191 0.02 2.87 3.73
N THR A 192 1.30 2.55 3.46
CA THR A 192 1.71 1.78 2.28
C THR A 192 2.41 0.48 2.66
N VAL A 193 2.16 -0.58 1.90
CA VAL A 193 2.91 -1.85 1.97
C VAL A 193 4.31 -1.75 1.36
N ALA A 194 4.71 -0.62 0.79
CA ALA A 194 5.98 -0.46 0.07
C ALA A 194 7.21 -0.82 0.93
N SER A 195 7.19 -0.53 2.23
CA SER A 195 8.25 -0.96 3.15
C SER A 195 8.30 -2.48 3.29
N ALA A 196 7.14 -3.12 3.46
CA ALA A 196 7.03 -4.58 3.49
C ALA A 196 7.46 -5.21 2.15
N GLU A 197 7.04 -4.64 1.02
CA GLU A 197 7.43 -5.11 -0.33
C GLU A 197 8.95 -4.99 -0.57
N ARG A 198 9.58 -3.91 -0.10
CA ARG A 198 11.04 -3.76 -0.12
C ARG A 198 11.71 -4.87 0.69
N SER A 199 11.19 -5.17 1.88
CA SER A 199 11.66 -6.28 2.72
C SER A 199 11.44 -7.64 2.05
N PHE A 200 10.32 -7.86 1.36
CA PHE A 200 10.07 -9.07 0.56
C PHE A 200 11.03 -9.20 -0.63
N SER A 201 11.45 -8.09 -1.24
CA SER A 201 12.49 -8.14 -2.30
C SER A 201 13.81 -8.70 -1.76
N LYS A 202 14.17 -8.37 -0.51
CA LYS A 202 15.34 -8.93 0.17
C LYS A 202 15.15 -10.40 0.49
N LEU A 203 13.95 -10.80 0.92
CA LEU A 203 13.62 -12.21 1.16
C LEU A 203 13.78 -13.07 -0.11
N LYS A 204 13.45 -12.53 -1.30
CA LYS A 204 13.68 -13.24 -2.57
C LYS A 204 15.16 -13.55 -2.83
N LEU A 205 16.08 -12.69 -2.37
CA LEU A 205 17.53 -12.92 -2.47
C LEU A 205 18.03 -13.92 -1.41
N LEU A 206 17.43 -13.90 -0.21
CA LEU A 206 17.84 -14.75 0.90
C LEU A 206 17.34 -16.19 0.74
N LYS A 207 16.09 -16.36 0.31
CA LYS A 207 15.42 -17.64 0.10
C LYS A 207 15.44 -18.01 -1.39
N SER A 208 16.61 -18.42 -1.86
CA SER A 208 16.79 -18.95 -3.21
C SER A 208 16.40 -20.44 -3.31
N TYR A 209 16.23 -20.94 -4.53
CA TYR A 209 15.96 -22.36 -4.80
C TYR A 209 17.00 -23.29 -4.15
N LEU A 210 18.29 -22.90 -4.20
CA LEU A 210 19.40 -23.63 -3.58
C LEU A 210 19.45 -23.53 -2.05
N ARG A 211 18.65 -22.66 -1.44
CA ARG A 211 18.59 -22.41 0.01
C ARG A 211 17.17 -22.68 0.56
N SER A 212 16.47 -23.64 -0.01
CA SER A 212 15.08 -23.95 0.34
C SER A 212 14.93 -24.64 1.71
N THR A 213 15.98 -25.30 2.22
CA THR A 213 16.00 -26.08 3.47
C THR A 213 16.66 -25.32 4.64
N MET A 214 16.15 -24.14 4.97
CA MET A 214 16.59 -23.39 6.15
C MET A 214 15.52 -23.32 7.24
N SER A 215 15.94 -23.28 8.51
CA SER A 215 15.03 -23.04 9.63
C SER A 215 14.48 -21.61 9.60
N GLN A 216 13.27 -21.42 10.13
CA GLN A 216 12.65 -20.10 10.22
C GLN A 216 13.48 -19.11 11.04
N GLU A 217 14.10 -19.57 12.13
CA GLU A 217 15.00 -18.73 12.94
C GLU A 217 16.17 -18.18 12.11
N ARG A 218 16.80 -19.03 11.29
CA ARG A 218 17.91 -18.61 10.43
C ARG A 218 17.44 -17.65 9.35
N LEU A 219 16.28 -17.91 8.74
CA LEU A 219 15.69 -17.02 7.73
C LEU A 219 15.40 -15.65 8.31
N ASN A 220 14.75 -15.59 9.47
CA ASN A 220 14.39 -14.34 10.15
C ASN A 220 15.64 -13.54 10.55
N GLY A 221 16.68 -14.22 11.07
CA GLY A 221 17.94 -13.57 11.40
C GLY A 221 18.63 -12.96 10.17
N LEU A 222 18.70 -13.70 9.06
CA LEU A 222 19.26 -13.19 7.80
C LEU A 222 18.43 -12.07 7.19
N ALA A 223 17.09 -12.17 7.28
CA ALA A 223 16.18 -11.14 6.81
C ALA A 223 16.38 -9.84 7.59
N LEU A 224 16.45 -9.92 8.91
CA LEU A 224 16.71 -8.77 9.77
C LEU A 224 18.04 -8.09 9.42
N ILE A 225 19.11 -8.88 9.25
CA ILE A 225 20.44 -8.36 8.86
C ILE A 225 20.40 -7.67 7.50
N SER A 226 19.67 -8.23 6.53
CA SER A 226 19.58 -7.71 5.17
C SER A 226 18.72 -6.43 5.06
N ILE A 227 17.65 -6.36 5.85
CA ILE A 227 16.75 -5.20 5.93
C ILE A 227 17.44 -4.04 6.66
N GLU A 228 18.03 -4.30 7.82
CA GLU A 228 18.66 -3.31 8.69
C GLU A 228 20.17 -3.12 8.41
N ASN A 229 20.61 -3.42 7.18
CA ASN A 229 22.02 -3.39 6.81
C ASN A 229 22.65 -1.98 7.02
N GLU A 230 21.88 -0.91 6.78
CA GLU A 230 22.34 0.46 7.03
C GLU A 230 22.65 0.72 8.51
N TYR A 231 21.83 0.17 9.41
CA TYR A 231 22.07 0.27 10.84
C TYR A 231 23.26 -0.61 11.28
N LEU A 232 23.40 -1.81 10.70
CA LEU A 232 24.54 -2.69 10.93
C LEU A 232 25.86 -2.06 10.50
N GLY A 233 25.88 -1.26 9.42
CA GLY A 233 27.06 -0.50 9.01
C GLY A 233 27.58 0.48 10.07
N LYS A 234 26.73 0.87 11.04
CA LYS A 234 27.09 1.75 12.17
C LYS A 234 27.55 0.96 13.41
N ILE A 235 27.36 -0.36 13.42
CA ILE A 235 27.75 -1.23 14.54
C ILE A 235 29.21 -1.66 14.36
N ASN A 236 30.02 -1.55 15.42
CA ASN A 236 31.39 -2.05 15.43
C ASN A 236 31.38 -3.59 15.57
N CYS A 237 31.69 -4.28 14.47
CA CYS A 237 31.72 -5.74 14.41
C CYS A 237 32.75 -6.36 15.37
N ASP A 238 33.91 -5.74 15.56
CA ASP A 238 34.97 -6.27 16.44
C ASP A 238 34.49 -6.33 17.89
N LYS A 239 33.86 -5.24 18.36
CA LYS A 239 33.23 -5.20 19.69
C LYS A 239 32.15 -6.27 19.85
N LEU A 240 31.37 -6.53 18.80
CA LEU A 240 30.33 -7.56 18.83
C LEU A 240 30.93 -8.96 18.92
N ILE A 241 32.02 -9.22 18.18
CA ILE A 241 32.77 -10.47 18.22
C ILE A 241 33.32 -10.70 19.63
N ASP A 242 33.94 -9.68 20.23
CA ASP A 242 34.50 -9.77 21.59
C ASP A 242 33.40 -10.05 22.64
N GLN A 243 32.25 -9.38 22.54
CA GLN A 243 31.10 -9.63 23.41
C GLN A 243 30.56 -11.05 23.24
N PHE A 244 30.48 -11.56 22.01
CA PHE A 244 30.01 -12.91 21.74
C PHE A 244 31.00 -13.96 22.25
N ALA A 245 32.30 -13.76 22.04
CA ALA A 245 33.37 -14.60 22.56
C ALA A 245 33.34 -14.66 24.09
N GLY A 246 33.20 -13.50 24.76
CA GLY A 246 33.07 -13.43 26.22
C GLY A 246 31.85 -14.17 26.78
N LYS A 247 30.73 -14.25 26.03
CA LYS A 247 29.56 -15.04 26.43
C LYS A 247 29.76 -16.56 26.24
N LYS A 248 30.52 -16.99 25.22
CA LYS A 248 30.80 -18.41 24.95
C LYS A 248 31.98 -18.99 25.71
N ALA A 249 32.87 -18.16 26.26
CA ALA A 249 34.03 -18.61 27.05
C ALA A 249 33.67 -19.42 28.32
N ARG A 250 32.39 -19.45 28.73
CA ARG A 250 31.89 -20.24 29.88
C ARG A 250 31.38 -21.65 29.53
N ARG A 251 31.78 -22.25 28.40
CA ARG A 251 31.47 -23.66 28.10
C ARG A 251 32.74 -24.42 27.74
N TRP A 252 33.49 -24.84 28.76
CA TRP A 252 34.09 -26.17 28.94
C TRP A 252 35.10 -26.14 30.09
N ILE A 253 34.78 -26.78 31.21
CA ILE A 253 35.80 -27.37 32.09
C ILE A 253 35.84 -28.83 31.65
N PHE A 254 36.88 -29.23 30.90
CA PHE A 254 37.20 -30.64 30.68
C PHE A 254 37.52 -31.23 32.06
N LYS A 255 36.74 -32.23 32.50
CA LYS A 255 37.15 -33.15 33.57
C LYS A 255 37.75 -34.38 32.92
#